data_AF-A0A9E4SGP1-F1
#
_entry.id   AF-A0A9E4SGP1-F1
#
_cell.length_a   1.000
_cell.length_b   1.000
_cell.length_c   1.000
_cell.angle_alpha   90.00
_cell.angle_beta   90.00
_cell.angle_gamma   90.00
#
_symmetry.space_group_name_H-M   'P 1'
#
loop_
_entity.id
_entity.type
_entity.pdbx_description
1 polymer ?
#
loop_
_entity_poly.entity_id
_entity_poly.type
_entity_poly.pdbx_seq_one_letter_code
_entity_poly.pdbx_strand_id
1 'polypeptide(L)' 'MTTETAPNLDFTEATAADMAFITETIDRLRLDGERLASEQFITLRRDGRIIAFGRIKPYEKTY' A
#
# COMPACT_ATOMS: atom_id res chain seq x y z
N MET A 1 8.74 25.63 -22.71
CA MET A 1 7.72 24.62 -22.31
C MET A 1 8.49 23.51 -21.62
N THR A 2 8.52 23.49 -20.29
CA THR A 2 9.12 22.39 -19.52
C THR A 2 8.08 21.29 -19.43
N THR A 3 8.34 20.17 -20.09
CA THR A 3 7.53 18.97 -19.96
C THR A 3 7.83 18.37 -18.59
N GLU A 4 7.01 18.69 -17.60
CA GLU A 4 7.04 17.98 -16.31
C GLU A 4 6.49 16.57 -16.59
N THR A 5 7.39 15.60 -16.75
CA THR A 5 7.00 14.20 -16.80
C THR A 5 6.41 13.85 -15.44
N ALA A 6 5.15 13.42 -15.41
CA ALA A 6 4.51 12.96 -14.18
C ALA A 6 5.41 11.96 -13.46
N PRO A 7 5.55 12.04 -12.13
CA PRO A 7 6.42 11.14 -11.39
C PRO A 7 6.01 9.69 -11.68
N ASN A 8 6.99 8.81 -11.88
CA ASN A 8 6.71 7.40 -12.07
C ASN A 8 6.08 6.84 -10.77
N LEU A 9 4.80 6.49 -10.86
CA LEU A 9 3.98 6.07 -9.74
C LEU A 9 3.44 4.68 -10.04
N ASP A 10 3.84 3.72 -9.22
CA ASP A 10 3.44 2.32 -9.38
C ASP A 10 2.41 1.95 -8.31
N PHE A 11 1.25 1.45 -8.74
CA PHE A 11 0.28 0.83 -7.85
C PHE A 11 0.48 -0.68 -7.87
N THR A 12 0.84 -1.26 -6.73
CA THR A 12 1.08 -2.71 -6.62
C THR A 12 0.42 -3.27 -5.37
N GLU A 13 0.03 -4.54 -5.40
CA GLU A 13 -0.33 -5.28 -4.18
C GLU A 13 0.80 -5.18 -3.14
N ALA A 14 0.43 -5.12 -1.86
CA ALA A 14 1.40 -5.23 -0.79
C ALA A 14 1.96 -6.64 -0.72
N THR A 15 3.26 -6.72 -0.50
CA THR A 15 3.99 -7.96 -0.27
C THR A 15 4.13 -8.21 1.24
N ALA A 16 4.56 -9.42 1.61
CA ALA A 16 4.87 -9.72 3.01
C ALA A 16 5.96 -8.79 3.59
N ALA A 17 6.91 -8.33 2.77
CA ALA A 17 7.97 -7.42 3.19
C ALA A 17 7.44 -6.00 3.52
N ASP A 18 6.35 -5.57 2.87
CA ASP A 18 5.75 -4.25 3.10
C ASP A 18 4.98 -4.20 4.43
N MET A 19 4.59 -5.36 4.97
CA MET A 19 3.69 -5.44 6.12
C MET A 19 4.28 -4.82 7.39
N ALA A 20 5.60 -4.89 7.59
CA ALA A 20 6.23 -4.25 8.76
C ALA A 20 6.01 -2.73 8.77
N PHE A 21 6.15 -2.07 7.62
CA PHE A 21 5.91 -0.64 7.48
C PHE A 21 4.42 -0.29 7.63
N ILE A 22 3.55 -1.12 7.04
CA ILE A 22 2.09 -0.92 7.08
C ILE A 22 1.57 -1.07 8.52
N THR A 23 1.98 -2.12 9.23
CA THR A 23 1.52 -2.39 10.60
C THR A 23 2.02 -1.32 11.57
N GLU A 24 3.28 -0.91 11.46
CA GLU A 24 3.84 0.21 12.24
C GLU A 24 3.05 1.50 11.98
N THR A 25 2.73 1.79 10.72
CA THR A 25 1.97 2.99 10.36
C THR A 25 0.53 2.93 10.90
N ILE A 26 -0.14 1.79 10.79
CA ILE A 26 -1.48 1.58 11.34
C ILE A 26 -1.49 1.79 12.85
N ASP A 27 -0.53 1.23 13.58
CA ASP A 27 -0.40 1.40 15.03
C ASP A 27 -0.12 2.87 15.40
N ARG A 28 0.89 3.47 14.77
CA ARG A 28 1.28 4.87 15.01
C ARG A 28 0.14 5.86 14.75
N LEU A 29 -0.67 5.61 13.72
CA LEU A 29 -1.80 6.45 13.34
C LEU A 29 -3.13 6.03 14.00
N ARG A 30 -3.12 4.97 14.83
CA ARG A 30 -4.31 4.39 15.48
C ARG A 30 -5.43 4.07 14.48
N LEU A 31 -5.07 3.54 13.33
CA LEU A 31 -6.02 3.04 12.33
C LEU A 31 -6.56 1.68 12.76
N ASP A 32 -7.62 1.22 12.08
CA ASP A 32 -8.17 -0.11 12.29
C ASP A 32 -7.12 -1.20 12.01
N GLY A 33 -6.81 -1.98 13.04
CA GLY A 33 -5.82 -3.05 13.02
C GLY A 33 -6.42 -4.45 12.85
N GLU A 34 -7.73 -4.58 12.60
CA GLU A 34 -8.35 -5.89 12.50
C GLU A 34 -7.83 -6.67 11.27
N ARG A 35 -7.27 -7.87 11.49
CA ARG A 35 -6.86 -8.83 10.44
C ARG A 35 -5.97 -8.21 9.34
N LEU A 36 -4.71 -7.93 9.68
CA LEU A 36 -3.71 -7.40 8.75
C LEU A 36 -3.07 -8.52 7.91
N ALA A 37 -3.45 -8.60 6.64
CA ALA A 37 -2.84 -9.48 5.65
C ALA A 37 -2.47 -8.68 4.40
N SER A 38 -1.32 -8.98 3.77
CA SER A 38 -0.79 -8.18 2.64
C SER A 38 -1.74 -8.10 1.46
N GLU A 39 -2.51 -9.16 1.22
CA GLU A 39 -3.54 -9.27 0.18
C GLU A 39 -4.69 -8.25 0.34
N GLN A 40 -4.82 -7.65 1.53
CA GLN A 40 -5.80 -6.60 1.80
C GLN A 40 -5.24 -5.19 1.56
N PHE A 41 -4.04 -5.03 1.02
CA PHE A 41 -3.43 -3.72 0.84
C PHE A 41 -2.91 -3.53 -0.58
N ILE A 42 -3.11 -2.32 -1.10
CA ILE A 42 -2.42 -1.80 -2.28
C ILE A 42 -1.45 -0.73 -1.80
N THR A 43 -0.24 -0.74 -2.36
CA THR A 43 0.79 0.28 -2.13
C THR A 43 0.91 1.18 -3.35
N LEU A 44 1.16 2.46 -3.10
CA LEU A 44 1.61 3.42 -4.09
C LEU A 44 3.10 3.65 -3.87
N ARG A 45 3.89 3.41 -4.91
CA ARG A 45 5.35 3.52 -4.86
C ARG A 45 5.85 4.61 -5.78
N ARG A 46 6.91 5.30 -5.34
CA ARG A 46 7.72 6.22 -6.13
C ARG A 46 9.17 5.81 -5.98
N ASP A 47 9.86 5.56 -7.10
CA ASP A 47 11.25 5.10 -7.11
C ASP A 47 11.51 3.88 -6.19
N GLY A 48 10.55 2.93 -6.20
CA GLY A 48 10.60 1.71 -5.38
C GLY A 48 10.26 1.89 -3.90
N ARG A 49 9.98 3.11 -3.43
CA ARG A 49 9.60 3.39 -2.03
C ARG A 49 8.10 3.56 -1.89
N ILE A 50 7.51 2.99 -0.85
CA ILE A 50 6.10 3.22 -0.51
C ILE A 50 5.94 4.67 -0.06
N ILE A 51 5.03 5.40 -0.71
CA ILE A 51 4.64 6.76 -0.32
C ILE A 51 3.20 6.83 0.21
N ALA A 52 2.38 5.82 -0.10
CA ALA A 52 1.05 5.63 0.47
C ALA A 52 0.65 4.15 0.40
N PHE A 53 -0.32 3.75 1.21
CA PHE A 53 -1.01 2.47 1.07
C PHE A 53 -2.50 2.64 1.36
N GLY A 54 -3.31 1.76 0.80
CA GLY A 54 -4.75 1.72 1.03
C GLY A 54 -5.20 0.29 1.32
N ARG A 55 -6.16 0.14 2.24
CA ARG A 55 -6.79 -1.15 2.51
C ARG A 55 -7.89 -1.42 1.50
N ILE A 56 -7.91 -2.62 0.94
CA ILE A 56 -8.88 -3.12 -0.04
C ILE A 56 -9.58 -4.38 0.45
N LYS A 57 -10.68 -4.75 -0.21
CA LYS A 57 -11.36 -6.04 -0.04
C LYS A 57 -11.16 -6.85 -1.34
N PRO A 58 -10.33 -7.90 -1.35
CA PRO A 58 -10.08 -8.68 -2.56
C PRO A 58 -11.28 -9.59 -2.87
N TYR A 59 -12.16 -9.14 -3.76
CA TYR A 59 -13.40 -9.87 -4.09
C TYR A 59 -13.14 -11.20 -4.81
N GLU A 60 -12.06 -11.33 -5.60
CA GLU A 60 -11.72 -12.56 -6.34
C GLU A 60 -11.24 -13.72 -5.46
N LYS A 61 -10.83 -13.48 -4.21
CA LYS A 61 -10.37 -14.51 -3.26
C LYS A 61 -11.44 -14.95 -2.25
N THR A 62 -12.61 -14.30 -2.27
CA THR A 62 -13.67 -14.51 -1.27
C THR A 62 -14.91 -15.21 -1.85
N TYR A 63 -14.92 -15.50 -3.16
CA TYR A 63 -15.96 -16.28 -3.87
C TYR A 63 -15.39 -17.51 -4.54
#